data_AF-A0AA88IPD2-F1
#
_entry.id   AF-A0AA88IPD2-F1
#
_cell.length_a   1.000
_cell.length_b   1.000
_cell.length_c   1.000
_cell.angle_alpha   90.00
_cell.angle_beta   90.00
_cell.angle_gamma   90.00
#
_symmetry.space_group_name_H-M   'P 1'
#
loop_
_entity.id
_entity.type
_entity.pdbx_description
1 polymer ?
#
loop_
_entity_poly.entity_id
_entity_poly.type
_entity_poly.pdbx_seq_one_letter_code
_entity_poly.pdbx_strand_id
1 'polypeptide(L)'
;MPNLFPITSDQRIFSALQIRCVVQLELITTIENIVFFPATAKKEDAEALALSQGDSISLESSSLHYYSFDQDQGMYSHISSSHIFQLLDILKESHYFARDFNSNQEQRNLLWKAGFKGNVRPNLLKQETLSIACIFRILFRLYRDESRQDTWPEVERRLTEIGKEALSHFLMLESDAQKESWVSLMFRFLTRVHSLNDERFRTHISHWYPLLCDIVSSDLKPELRSVVRRIFLRIGPVFGIYYSGNGESYLPNSSSPNW
;
A
#
# COMPACT_ATOMS: atom_id res chain seq x y z
N MET A 1 31.56 -41.56 -7.96
CA MET A 1 30.22 -41.96 -7.48
C MET A 1 29.60 -40.73 -6.82
N PRO A 2 28.56 -40.10 -7.38
CA PRO A 2 27.85 -39.05 -6.67
C PRO A 2 27.09 -39.69 -5.51
N ASN A 3 27.22 -39.11 -4.31
CA ASN A 3 26.56 -39.55 -3.10
C ASN A 3 25.03 -39.51 -3.27
N LEU A 4 24.42 -40.67 -3.54
CA LEU A 4 22.99 -40.91 -3.41
C LEU A 4 22.64 -41.12 -1.93
N PHE A 5 22.75 -40.05 -1.12
CA PHE A 5 22.04 -40.06 0.15
C PHE A 5 20.54 -39.89 -0.16
N PRO A 6 19.66 -40.77 0.34
CA PRO A 6 18.23 -40.61 0.15
C PRO A 6 17.80 -39.29 0.80
N ILE A 7 17.22 -38.39 -0.01
CA ILE A 7 16.64 -37.13 0.48
C ILE A 7 15.63 -37.50 1.56
N THR A 8 15.91 -37.12 2.80
CA THR A 8 15.06 -37.41 3.96
C THR A 8 13.68 -36.76 3.75
N SER A 9 12.64 -37.32 4.37
CA SER A 9 11.26 -36.79 4.36
C SER A 9 11.24 -35.27 4.54
N ASP A 10 12.03 -34.79 5.50
CA ASP A 10 12.07 -33.39 5.92
C ASP A 10 12.73 -32.50 4.86
N GLN A 11 13.76 -33.00 4.16
CA GLN A 11 14.37 -32.29 3.04
C GLN A 11 13.40 -32.11 1.86
N ARG A 12 12.51 -33.08 1.61
CA ARG A 12 11.47 -32.93 0.57
C ARG A 12 10.42 -31.90 0.97
N ILE A 13 10.01 -31.91 2.23
CA ILE A 13 9.06 -30.93 2.79
C ILE A 13 9.65 -29.52 2.73
N PHE A 14 10.92 -29.35 3.14
CA PHE A 14 11.63 -28.08 3.06
C PHE A 14 11.81 -27.62 1.62
N SER A 15 12.20 -28.51 0.71
CA SER A 15 12.29 -28.17 -0.71
C SER A 15 10.94 -27.71 -1.27
N ALA A 16 9.85 -28.40 -0.94
CA ALA A 16 8.50 -28.03 -1.37
C ALA A 16 8.06 -26.67 -0.81
N LEU A 17 8.32 -26.40 0.47
CA LEU A 17 8.04 -25.10 1.10
C LEU A 17 8.86 -23.98 0.45
N GLN A 18 10.15 -24.21 0.19
CA GLN A 18 11.01 -23.22 -0.46
C GLN A 18 10.53 -22.92 -1.89
N ILE A 19 10.15 -23.95 -2.65
CA ILE A 19 9.55 -23.78 -3.98
C ILE A 19 8.28 -22.93 -3.89
N ARG A 20 7.38 -23.20 -2.93
CA ARG A 20 6.17 -22.39 -2.73
C ARG A 20 6.50 -20.92 -2.47
N CYS A 21 7.48 -20.62 -1.62
CA CYS A 21 7.88 -19.24 -1.33
C CYS A 21 8.46 -18.51 -2.56
N VAL A 22 9.21 -19.23 -3.41
CA VAL A 22 9.74 -18.68 -4.67
C VAL A 22 8.62 -18.46 -5.68
N VAL A 23 7.79 -19.47 -5.91
CA VAL A 23 6.64 -19.40 -6.83
C VAL A 23 5.69 -18.28 -6.42
N GLN A 24 5.46 -18.09 -5.12
CA GLN A 24 4.64 -16.99 -4.62
C GLN A 24 5.22 -15.61 -4.98
N LEU A 25 6.53 -15.41 -4.85
CA LEU A 25 7.18 -14.15 -5.21
C LEU A 25 7.16 -13.91 -6.73
N GLU A 26 7.40 -14.96 -7.51
CA GLU A 26 7.34 -14.91 -8.97
C GLU A 26 5.92 -14.63 -9.46
N LEU A 27 4.88 -15.18 -8.83
CA LEU A 27 3.48 -14.89 -9.10
C LEU A 27 3.19 -13.39 -8.92
N ILE A 28 3.56 -12.82 -7.77
CA ILE A 28 3.36 -11.39 -7.47
C ILE A 28 4.06 -10.53 -8.54
N THR A 29 5.34 -10.84 -8.81
CA THR A 29 6.17 -10.10 -9.76
C THR A 29 5.61 -10.21 -11.19
N THR A 30 5.10 -11.38 -11.57
CA THR A 30 4.49 -11.63 -12.87
C THR A 30 3.21 -10.83 -13.04
N ILE A 31 2.32 -10.82 -12.05
CA ILE A 31 1.08 -10.03 -12.10
C ILE A 31 1.41 -8.55 -12.23
N GLU A 32 2.34 -8.05 -11.41
CA GLU A 32 2.78 -6.65 -11.46
C GLU A 32 3.33 -6.26 -12.84
N ASN A 33 4.21 -7.09 -13.40
CA ASN A 33 4.82 -6.84 -14.72
C ASN A 33 3.81 -6.94 -15.87
N ILE A 34 2.84 -7.86 -15.80
CA ILE A 34 1.78 -7.98 -16.80
C ILE A 34 0.92 -6.71 -16.77
N VAL A 35 0.47 -6.29 -15.59
CA VAL A 35 -0.46 -5.16 -15.48
C VAL A 35 0.24 -3.85 -15.83
N PHE A 36 1.46 -3.61 -15.33
CA PHE A 36 2.10 -2.29 -15.35
C PHE A 36 3.40 -2.19 -16.16
N PHE A 37 3.80 -3.22 -16.90
CA PHE A 37 5.10 -3.33 -17.58
C PHE A 37 6.32 -3.48 -16.62
N PRO A 38 7.35 -4.26 -17.01
CA PRO A 38 8.57 -4.38 -16.21
C PRO A 38 9.26 -3.03 -15.98
N ALA A 39 9.70 -2.80 -14.73
CA ALA A 39 10.38 -1.59 -14.23
C ALA A 39 9.48 -0.47 -13.68
N THR A 40 8.16 -0.56 -13.77
CA THR A 40 7.25 0.42 -13.13
C THR A 40 7.45 0.48 -11.62
N ALA A 41 7.60 -0.68 -10.96
CA ALA A 41 7.91 -0.75 -9.53
C ALA A 41 9.20 -0.02 -9.15
N LYS A 42 10.28 -0.24 -9.91
CA LYS A 42 11.60 0.38 -9.64
C LYS A 42 11.56 1.90 -9.81
N LYS A 43 10.80 2.37 -10.80
CA LYS A 43 10.64 3.80 -11.06
C LYS A 43 9.79 4.46 -9.96
N GLU A 44 8.68 3.85 -9.57
CA GLU A 44 7.88 4.33 -8.44
C GLU A 44 8.66 4.35 -7.12
N ASP A 45 9.53 3.37 -6.89
CA ASP A 45 10.40 3.36 -5.71
C ASP A 45 11.41 4.51 -5.74
N ALA A 46 12.00 4.81 -6.91
CA ALA A 46 12.90 5.95 -7.07
C ALA A 46 12.18 7.30 -6.85
N GLU A 47 10.95 7.42 -7.35
CA GLU A 47 10.15 8.64 -7.18
C GLU A 47 9.60 8.79 -5.75
N ALA A 48 9.18 7.69 -5.10
CA ALA A 48 8.77 7.71 -3.70
C ALA A 48 9.95 8.10 -2.79
N LEU A 49 11.16 7.64 -3.10
CA LEU A 49 12.37 8.07 -2.41
C LEU A 49 12.63 9.56 -2.61
N ALA A 50 12.51 10.08 -3.84
CA ALA A 50 12.64 11.51 -4.12
C ALA A 50 11.61 12.35 -3.34
N LEU A 51 10.35 11.89 -3.26
CA LEU A 51 9.30 12.54 -2.48
C LEU A 51 9.62 12.52 -0.98
N SER A 52 10.14 11.41 -0.46
CA SER A 52 10.50 11.34 0.96
C SER A 52 11.62 12.30 1.37
N GLN A 53 12.47 12.71 0.42
CA GLN A 53 13.64 13.56 0.64
C GLN A 53 13.42 15.04 0.27
N GLY A 54 12.32 15.37 -0.43
CA GLY A 54 12.04 16.72 -0.90
C GLY A 54 11.39 17.63 0.15
N ASP A 55 11.72 18.92 0.13
CA ASP A 55 11.03 19.95 0.91
C ASP A 55 9.57 20.12 0.46
N SER A 56 8.69 20.58 1.36
CA SER A 56 7.22 20.69 1.22
C SER A 56 6.72 21.21 -0.14
N ILE A 57 7.44 22.15 -0.77
CA ILE A 57 7.07 22.79 -2.04
C ILE A 57 7.50 21.93 -3.25
N SER A 58 8.67 21.30 -3.18
CA SER A 58 9.15 20.36 -4.20
C SER A 58 8.33 19.07 -4.24
N LEU A 59 7.72 18.74 -3.10
CA LEU A 59 6.80 17.61 -2.93
C LEU A 59 5.53 17.78 -3.75
N GLU A 60 4.91 18.96 -3.86
CA GLU A 60 3.65 19.14 -4.60
C GLU A 60 3.83 18.99 -6.12
N SER A 61 4.89 19.59 -6.67
CA SER A 61 5.24 19.46 -8.10
C SER A 61 5.69 18.05 -8.47
N SER A 62 6.49 17.40 -7.61
CA SER A 62 6.92 16.01 -7.81
C SER A 62 5.78 15.02 -7.61
N SER A 63 4.82 15.32 -6.73
CA SER A 63 3.60 14.51 -6.54
C SER A 63 2.76 14.49 -7.82
N LEU A 64 2.56 15.64 -8.46
CA LEU A 64 1.87 15.73 -9.76
C LEU A 64 2.53 14.86 -10.85
N HIS A 65 3.86 14.80 -10.88
CA HIS A 65 4.59 13.94 -11.83
C HIS A 65 4.49 12.44 -11.47
N TYR A 66 4.58 12.10 -10.19
CA TYR A 66 4.37 10.76 -9.64
C TYR A 66 2.98 10.18 -9.98
N TYR A 67 1.95 11.04 -10.09
CA TYR A 67 0.61 10.64 -10.51
C TYR A 67 0.38 10.67 -12.02
N SER A 68 1.26 11.27 -12.82
CA SER A 68 1.03 11.45 -14.27
C SER A 68 1.32 10.21 -15.13
N PHE A 69 1.94 9.17 -14.57
CA PHE A 69 2.53 8.07 -15.35
C PHE A 69 1.63 6.84 -15.60
N ASP A 70 0.30 6.95 -15.42
CA ASP A 70 -0.67 5.88 -15.73
C ASP A 70 -0.93 5.66 -17.24
N GLN A 71 -0.14 6.29 -18.12
CA GLN A 71 -0.35 6.23 -19.57
C GLN A 71 0.29 4.96 -20.18
N ASP A 72 -0.57 3.95 -20.33
CA ASP A 72 -0.56 2.90 -21.37
C ASP A 72 0.67 1.99 -21.52
N GLN A 73 1.51 1.85 -20.50
CA GLN A 73 2.50 0.77 -20.47
C GLN A 73 1.96 -0.46 -19.74
N GLY A 74 2.12 -1.63 -20.38
CA GLY A 74 1.67 -2.92 -19.86
C GLY A 74 0.35 -3.40 -20.47
N MET A 75 -0.22 -4.45 -19.90
CA MET A 75 -1.43 -5.09 -20.42
C MET A 75 -2.71 -4.61 -19.75
N TYR A 76 -2.64 -3.68 -18.78
CA TYR A 76 -3.81 -3.21 -18.02
C TYR A 76 -5.01 -2.84 -18.91
N SER A 77 -4.79 -2.04 -19.96
CA SER A 77 -5.84 -1.59 -20.89
C SER A 77 -6.48 -2.74 -21.69
N HIS A 78 -5.80 -3.88 -21.80
CA HIS A 78 -6.23 -5.06 -22.53
C HIS A 78 -6.89 -6.13 -21.65
N ILE A 79 -6.94 -5.94 -20.33
CA ILE A 79 -7.52 -6.91 -19.39
C ILE A 79 -8.91 -6.43 -18.96
N SER A 80 -9.94 -7.27 -19.06
CA SER A 80 -11.29 -6.90 -18.57
C SER A 80 -11.31 -6.71 -17.06
N SER A 81 -12.23 -5.90 -16.55
CA SER A 81 -12.30 -5.60 -15.11
C SER A 81 -12.51 -6.86 -14.26
N SER A 82 -13.26 -7.84 -14.79
CA SER A 82 -13.46 -9.15 -14.15
C SER A 82 -12.14 -9.90 -13.91
N HIS A 83 -11.25 -9.92 -14.91
CA HIS A 83 -9.94 -10.56 -14.78
C HIS A 83 -9.01 -9.76 -13.86
N ILE A 84 -9.08 -8.42 -13.87
CA ILE A 84 -8.33 -7.61 -12.89
C ILE A 84 -8.77 -7.92 -11.46
N PHE A 85 -10.06 -8.11 -11.21
CA PHE A 85 -10.55 -8.51 -9.88
C PHE A 85 -10.09 -9.91 -9.48
N GLN A 86 -10.02 -10.87 -10.41
CA GLN A 86 -9.42 -12.18 -10.14
C GLN A 86 -7.93 -12.07 -9.76
N LEU A 87 -7.17 -11.23 -10.46
CA LEU A 87 -5.76 -10.97 -10.12
C LEU A 87 -5.64 -10.33 -8.72
N LEU A 88 -6.55 -9.42 -8.36
CA LEU A 88 -6.62 -8.85 -7.02
C LEU A 88 -6.90 -9.90 -5.95
N ASP A 89 -7.82 -10.83 -6.20
CA ASP A 89 -8.14 -11.92 -5.26
C ASP A 89 -6.92 -12.84 -5.04
N ILE A 90 -6.23 -13.20 -6.12
CA ILE A 90 -4.99 -14.00 -6.06
C ILE A 90 -3.89 -13.28 -5.27
N LEU A 91 -3.69 -11.98 -5.52
CA LEU A 91 -2.72 -11.17 -4.77
C LEU A 91 -3.10 -11.08 -3.29
N LYS A 92 -4.39 -10.95 -2.97
CA LYS A 92 -4.90 -10.86 -1.60
C LYS A 92 -4.66 -12.16 -0.83
N GLU A 93 -4.92 -13.30 -1.43
CA GLU A 93 -4.59 -14.61 -0.83
C GLU A 93 -3.09 -14.76 -0.59
N SER A 94 -2.26 -14.36 -1.56
CA SER A 94 -0.81 -14.35 -1.42
C SER A 94 -0.35 -13.44 -0.26
N HIS A 95 -0.93 -12.25 -0.15
CA HIS A 95 -0.64 -11.32 0.94
C HIS A 95 -0.95 -11.94 2.31
N TYR A 96 -2.15 -12.50 2.49
CA TYR A 96 -2.56 -13.10 3.76
C TYR A 96 -1.68 -14.26 4.17
N PHE A 97 -1.33 -15.14 3.23
CA PHE A 97 -0.41 -16.22 3.52
C PHE A 97 0.95 -15.71 4.03
N ALA A 98 1.52 -14.70 3.36
CA ALA A 98 2.81 -14.14 3.76
C ALA A 98 2.74 -13.41 5.11
N ARG A 99 1.67 -12.63 5.34
CA ARG A 99 1.39 -11.93 6.60
C ARG A 99 1.27 -12.92 7.76
N ASP A 100 0.42 -13.94 7.61
CA ASP A 100 0.16 -14.91 8.68
C ASP A 100 1.42 -15.73 9.00
N PHE A 101 2.22 -16.09 7.99
CA PHE A 101 3.54 -16.69 8.18
C PHE A 101 4.50 -15.76 8.95
N ASN A 102 4.50 -14.46 8.62
CA ASN A 102 5.36 -13.50 9.29
C ASN A 102 4.92 -13.24 10.73
N SER A 103 3.61 -13.22 11.03
CA SER A 103 3.08 -13.08 12.38
C SER A 103 3.27 -14.34 13.24
N ASN A 104 3.40 -15.53 12.64
CA ASN A 104 3.62 -16.78 13.37
C ASN A 104 5.08 -16.96 13.81
N GLN A 105 5.42 -16.34 14.94
CA GLN A 105 6.77 -16.40 15.50
C GLN A 105 7.22 -17.83 15.84
N GLU A 106 6.30 -18.66 16.36
CA GLU A 106 6.57 -20.04 16.78
C GLU A 106 6.96 -20.91 15.58
N GLN A 107 6.14 -20.90 14.53
CA GLN A 107 6.40 -21.66 13.30
C GLN A 107 7.72 -21.23 12.65
N ARG A 108 8.00 -19.93 12.60
CA ARG A 108 9.28 -19.41 12.09
C ARG A 108 10.47 -19.87 12.92
N ASN A 109 10.32 -19.96 14.24
CA ASN A 109 11.38 -20.46 15.14
C ASN A 109 11.62 -21.96 14.95
N LEU A 110 10.56 -22.74 14.77
CA LEU A 110 10.66 -24.17 14.50
C LEU A 110 11.40 -24.43 13.17
N LEU A 111 11.01 -23.74 12.10
CA LEU A 111 11.66 -23.84 10.79
C LEU A 111 13.13 -23.42 10.84
N TRP A 112 13.44 -22.36 11.59
CA TRP A 112 14.82 -21.90 11.77
C TRP A 112 15.66 -22.94 12.50
N LYS A 113 15.18 -23.48 13.63
CA LYS A 113 15.87 -24.54 14.38
C LYS A 113 16.06 -25.81 13.56
N ALA A 114 15.15 -26.11 12.65
CA ALA A 114 15.23 -27.24 11.73
C ALA A 114 16.15 -26.98 10.51
N GLY A 115 16.79 -25.81 10.41
CA GLY A 115 17.73 -25.48 9.35
C GLY A 115 17.11 -25.18 7.99
N PHE A 116 15.80 -24.88 7.94
CA PHE A 116 15.03 -24.68 6.70
C PHE A 116 15.68 -23.68 5.72
N LYS A 117 16.24 -22.57 6.24
CA LYS A 117 16.93 -21.54 5.46
C LYS A 117 18.36 -21.31 5.98
N GLY A 118 19.01 -22.37 6.42
CA GLY A 118 20.29 -22.32 7.11
C GLY A 118 20.19 -21.50 8.41
N ASN A 119 21.12 -20.57 8.61
CA ASN A 119 21.23 -19.82 9.87
C ASN A 119 20.31 -18.59 9.95
N VAL A 120 19.52 -18.29 8.91
CA VAL A 120 18.64 -17.11 8.88
C VAL A 120 17.21 -17.51 9.19
N ARG A 121 16.57 -16.80 10.12
CA ARG A 121 15.15 -17.01 10.42
C ARG A 121 14.31 -16.71 9.17
N PRO A 122 13.48 -17.67 8.69
CA PRO A 122 12.71 -17.46 7.48
C PRO A 122 11.66 -16.37 7.69
N ASN A 123 11.44 -15.58 6.64
CA ASN A 123 10.40 -14.55 6.56
C ASN A 123 9.96 -14.42 5.10
N LEU A 124 8.75 -13.89 4.92
CA LEU A 124 8.12 -13.59 3.64
C LEU A 124 7.84 -12.09 3.50
N LEU A 125 8.70 -11.22 4.07
CA LEU A 125 8.44 -9.77 4.11
C LEU A 125 8.33 -9.16 2.71
N LYS A 126 9.12 -9.65 1.76
CA LYS A 126 9.01 -9.23 0.36
C LYS A 126 7.67 -9.64 -0.24
N GLN A 127 7.25 -10.90 -0.05
CA GLN A 127 5.96 -11.38 -0.55
C GLN A 127 4.81 -10.58 0.07
N GLU A 128 4.86 -10.35 1.39
CA GLU A 128 3.85 -9.58 2.13
C GLU A 128 3.74 -8.14 1.63
N THR A 129 4.86 -7.43 1.52
CA THR A 129 4.85 -6.00 1.17
C THR A 129 4.66 -5.75 -0.32
N LEU A 130 5.21 -6.59 -1.21
CA LEU A 130 5.04 -6.43 -2.67
C LEU A 130 3.64 -6.83 -3.13
N SER A 131 3.04 -7.88 -2.55
CA SER A 131 1.66 -8.27 -2.91
C SER A 131 0.67 -7.15 -2.61
N ILE A 132 0.70 -6.58 -1.40
CA ILE A 132 -0.21 -5.49 -1.03
C ILE A 132 0.11 -4.17 -1.75
N ALA A 133 1.39 -3.88 -2.03
CA ALA A 133 1.75 -2.76 -2.89
C ALA A 133 1.12 -2.89 -4.28
N CYS A 134 1.17 -4.09 -4.86
CA CYS A 134 0.56 -4.39 -6.15
C CYS A 134 -0.96 -4.23 -6.10
N ILE A 135 -1.62 -4.75 -5.05
CA ILE A 135 -3.06 -4.55 -4.81
C ILE A 135 -3.42 -3.07 -4.79
N PHE A 136 -2.71 -2.25 -4.01
CA PHE A 136 -2.95 -0.81 -3.96
C PHE A 136 -2.77 -0.15 -5.32
N ARG A 137 -1.70 -0.49 -6.05
CA ARG A 137 -1.45 0.09 -7.37
C ARG A 137 -2.59 -0.22 -8.35
N ILE A 138 -3.06 -1.46 -8.39
CA ILE A 138 -4.21 -1.87 -9.23
C ILE A 138 -5.47 -1.10 -8.83
N LEU A 139 -5.79 -1.04 -7.54
CA LEU A 139 -6.99 -0.36 -7.06
C LEU A 139 -6.94 1.14 -7.37
N PHE A 140 -5.82 1.82 -7.11
CA PHE A 140 -5.69 3.24 -7.46
C PHE A 140 -5.75 3.47 -8.98
N ARG A 141 -5.18 2.58 -9.80
CA ARG A 141 -5.26 2.67 -11.27
C ARG A 141 -6.70 2.52 -11.76
N LEU A 142 -7.43 1.53 -11.24
CA LEU A 142 -8.86 1.33 -11.55
C LEU A 142 -9.68 2.55 -11.13
N TYR A 143 -9.37 3.11 -9.96
CA TYR A 143 -10.15 4.23 -9.46
C TYR A 143 -10.01 5.45 -10.38
N ARG A 144 -8.83 5.68 -10.95
CA ARG A 144 -8.57 6.79 -11.89
C ARG A 144 -9.03 6.51 -13.32
N ASP A 145 -9.49 5.29 -13.60
CA ASP A 145 -9.88 4.88 -14.94
C ASP A 145 -11.33 5.29 -15.25
N GLU A 146 -11.47 6.40 -15.96
CA GLU A 146 -12.77 6.89 -16.44
C GLU A 146 -13.47 5.91 -17.40
N SER A 147 -12.75 4.98 -18.03
CA SER A 147 -13.36 3.96 -18.90
C SER A 147 -14.04 2.82 -18.14
N ARG A 148 -13.83 2.74 -16.81
CA ARG A 148 -14.30 1.65 -15.94
C ARG A 148 -15.09 2.16 -14.73
N GLN A 149 -15.80 3.27 -14.91
CA GLN A 149 -16.61 3.90 -13.87
C GLN A 149 -17.64 2.94 -13.25
N ASP A 150 -18.17 2.02 -14.04
CA ASP A 150 -19.11 0.98 -13.61
C ASP A 150 -18.55 0.09 -12.47
N THR A 151 -17.22 0.01 -12.37
CA THR A 151 -16.53 -0.82 -11.38
C THR A 151 -16.11 -0.05 -10.12
N TRP A 152 -16.20 1.28 -10.13
CA TRP A 152 -15.73 2.12 -9.02
C TRP A 152 -16.35 1.79 -7.66
N PRO A 153 -17.64 1.43 -7.52
CA PRO A 153 -18.21 1.05 -6.22
C PRO A 153 -17.50 -0.17 -5.61
N GLU A 154 -17.17 -1.17 -6.42
CA GLU A 154 -16.45 -2.36 -5.96
C GLU A 154 -14.97 -2.05 -5.64
N VAL A 155 -14.34 -1.17 -6.44
CA VAL A 155 -12.97 -0.68 -6.17
C VAL A 155 -12.91 0.08 -4.85
N GLU A 156 -13.88 0.97 -4.59
CA GLU A 156 -13.97 1.74 -3.35
C GLU A 156 -14.13 0.82 -2.14
N ARG A 157 -15.03 -0.18 -2.22
CA ARG A 157 -15.22 -1.18 -1.17
C ARG A 157 -13.93 -1.94 -0.88
N ARG A 158 -13.30 -2.51 -1.91
CA ARG A 158 -12.06 -3.29 -1.78
C ARG A 158 -10.90 -2.45 -1.24
N LEU A 159 -10.74 -1.21 -1.72
CA LEU A 159 -9.70 -0.29 -1.25
C LEU A 159 -9.91 0.08 0.22
N THR A 160 -11.16 0.38 0.61
CA THR A 160 -11.52 0.69 2.00
C THR A 160 -11.17 -0.45 2.94
N GLU A 161 -11.53 -1.68 2.58
CA GLU A 161 -11.25 -2.89 3.36
C GLU A 161 -9.75 -3.15 3.50
N ILE A 162 -9.03 -3.28 2.38
CA ILE A 162 -7.60 -3.61 2.43
C ILE A 162 -6.76 -2.48 3.03
N GLY A 163 -7.16 -1.22 2.85
CA GLY A 163 -6.53 -0.07 3.49
C GLY A 163 -6.71 -0.09 5.01
N LYS A 164 -7.92 -0.43 5.50
CA LYS A 164 -8.18 -0.57 6.94
C LYS A 164 -7.34 -1.69 7.54
N GLU A 165 -7.27 -2.84 6.86
CA GLU A 165 -6.45 -3.97 7.28
C GLU A 165 -4.96 -3.61 7.31
N ALA A 166 -4.45 -2.91 6.29
CA ALA A 166 -3.05 -2.52 6.21
C ALA A 166 -2.65 -1.56 7.34
N LEU A 167 -3.48 -0.53 7.60
CA LEU A 167 -3.24 0.41 8.70
C LEU A 167 -3.29 -0.27 10.07
N SER A 168 -4.28 -1.15 10.27
CA SER A 168 -4.39 -1.93 11.51
C SER A 168 -3.20 -2.86 11.70
N HIS A 169 -2.75 -3.53 10.64
CA HIS A 169 -1.59 -4.40 10.71
C HIS A 169 -0.30 -3.63 10.99
N PHE A 170 -0.12 -2.45 10.38
CA PHE A 170 1.04 -1.59 10.62
C PHE A 170 1.18 -1.20 12.09
N LEU A 171 0.07 -0.87 12.76
CA LEU A 171 0.04 -0.55 14.19
C LEU A 171 0.43 -1.72 15.10
N MET A 172 0.22 -2.96 14.63
CA MET A 172 0.51 -4.19 15.38
C MET A 172 1.91 -4.74 15.11
N LEU A 173 2.71 -4.10 14.26
CA LEU A 173 4.06 -4.57 13.98
C LEU A 173 4.97 -4.37 15.19
N GLU A 174 5.58 -5.45 15.66
CA GLU A 174 6.51 -5.41 16.79
C GLU A 174 7.98 -5.35 16.33
N SER A 175 8.30 -6.04 15.23
CA SER A 175 9.68 -6.20 14.75
C SER A 175 10.17 -5.02 13.91
N ASP A 176 11.34 -4.48 14.24
CA ASP A 176 11.96 -3.37 13.51
C ASP A 176 12.15 -3.64 12.02
N ALA A 177 12.55 -4.86 11.65
CA ALA A 177 12.70 -5.25 10.24
C ALA A 177 11.36 -5.22 9.48
N GLN A 178 10.26 -5.58 10.14
CA GLN A 178 8.92 -5.49 9.56
C GLN A 178 8.48 -4.03 9.46
N LYS A 179 8.63 -3.28 10.54
CA LYS A 179 8.30 -1.84 10.59
C LYS A 179 9.01 -1.11 9.46
N GLU A 180 10.31 -1.33 9.27
CA GLU A 180 11.07 -0.68 8.21
C GLU A 180 10.53 -1.00 6.82
N SER A 181 10.24 -2.27 6.54
CA SER A 181 9.66 -2.69 5.25
C SER A 181 8.28 -2.06 5.02
N TRP A 182 7.48 -1.95 6.07
CA TRP A 182 6.12 -1.41 6.01
C TRP A 182 6.08 0.13 6.00
N VAL A 183 7.04 0.84 6.59
CA VAL A 183 7.07 2.32 6.55
C VAL A 183 7.11 2.83 5.11
N SER A 184 7.95 2.23 4.28
CA SER A 184 8.04 2.58 2.85
C SER A 184 6.71 2.33 2.11
N LEU A 185 6.06 1.20 2.39
CA LEU A 185 4.75 0.85 1.85
C LEU A 185 3.67 1.83 2.30
N MET A 186 3.59 2.14 3.60
CA MET A 186 2.62 3.06 4.17
C MET A 186 2.80 4.48 3.66
N PHE A 187 4.05 4.93 3.49
CA PHE A 187 4.33 6.22 2.87
C PHE A 187 3.74 6.30 1.46
N ARG A 188 3.98 5.29 0.60
CA ARG A 188 3.43 5.23 -0.77
C ARG A 188 1.90 5.21 -0.76
N PHE A 189 1.31 4.34 0.06
CA PHE A 189 -0.13 4.20 0.20
C PHE A 189 -0.78 5.53 0.61
N LEU A 190 -0.33 6.14 1.71
CA LEU A 190 -0.88 7.39 2.22
C LEU A 190 -0.67 8.57 1.28
N THR A 191 0.45 8.58 0.54
CA THR A 191 0.71 9.58 -0.50
C THR A 191 -0.34 9.49 -1.61
N ARG A 192 -0.64 8.28 -2.09
CA ARG A 192 -1.72 8.05 -3.08
C ARG A 192 -3.11 8.40 -2.53
N VAL A 193 -3.41 8.05 -1.28
CA VAL A 193 -4.66 8.47 -0.61
C VAL A 193 -4.78 9.98 -0.59
N HIS A 194 -3.73 10.69 -0.18
CA HIS A 194 -3.68 12.16 -0.16
C HIS A 194 -3.87 12.79 -1.56
N SER A 195 -3.71 12.04 -2.65
CA SER A 195 -3.89 12.53 -4.02
C SER A 195 -5.26 12.28 -4.64
N LEU A 196 -6.12 11.51 -3.97
CA LEU A 196 -7.48 11.28 -4.43
C LEU A 196 -8.24 12.61 -4.53
N ASN A 197 -9.27 12.70 -5.37
CA ASN A 197 -10.18 13.85 -5.34
C ASN A 197 -10.91 13.95 -3.98
N ASP A 198 -11.51 15.10 -3.69
CA ASP A 198 -12.10 15.36 -2.37
C ASP A 198 -13.20 14.39 -1.98
N GLU A 199 -14.03 13.96 -2.93
CA GLU A 199 -15.12 13.00 -2.69
C GLU A 199 -14.56 11.65 -2.23
N ARG A 200 -13.64 11.07 -3.00
CA ARG A 200 -13.05 9.76 -2.70
C ARG A 200 -12.14 9.79 -1.48
N PHE A 201 -11.39 10.88 -1.32
CA PHE A 201 -10.61 11.13 -0.11
C PHE A 201 -11.53 11.11 1.11
N ARG A 202 -12.65 11.85 1.07
CA ARG A 202 -13.64 11.88 2.15
C ARG A 202 -14.14 10.47 2.47
N THR A 203 -14.56 9.70 1.46
CA THR A 203 -15.06 8.34 1.67
C THR A 203 -14.07 7.47 2.43
N HIS A 204 -12.82 7.39 1.98
CA HIS A 204 -11.84 6.51 2.62
C HIS A 204 -11.37 7.02 3.99
N ILE A 205 -11.12 8.32 4.11
CA ILE A 205 -10.62 8.91 5.36
C ILE A 205 -11.65 8.76 6.47
N SER A 206 -12.96 8.86 6.18
CA SER A 206 -14.01 8.59 7.16
C SER A 206 -13.91 7.19 7.78
N HIS A 207 -13.43 6.19 7.04
CA HIS A 207 -13.26 4.82 7.54
C HIS A 207 -11.93 4.59 8.26
N TRP A 208 -10.89 5.37 7.92
CA TRP A 208 -9.54 5.17 8.40
C TRP A 208 -9.10 6.17 9.48
N TYR A 209 -9.88 7.22 9.73
CA TYR A 209 -9.54 8.30 10.64
C TYR A 209 -9.06 7.84 12.03
N PRO A 210 -9.75 6.92 12.73
CA PRO A 210 -9.28 6.43 14.04
C PRO A 210 -7.88 5.80 13.96
N LEU A 211 -7.63 4.99 12.93
CA LEU A 211 -6.33 4.33 12.73
C LEU A 211 -5.23 5.35 12.42
N LEU A 212 -5.54 6.41 11.67
CA LEU A 212 -4.60 7.51 11.42
C LEU A 212 -4.25 8.26 12.70
N CYS A 213 -5.20 8.42 13.63
CA CYS A 213 -4.93 8.99 14.94
C CYS A 213 -3.98 8.10 15.76
N ASP A 214 -4.22 6.79 15.78
CA ASP A 214 -3.35 5.83 16.47
C ASP A 214 -1.93 5.82 15.88
N ILE A 215 -1.81 5.95 14.55
CA ILE A 215 -0.51 6.03 13.86
C ILE A 215 0.27 7.27 14.32
N VAL A 216 -0.37 8.42 14.52
CA VAL A 216 0.30 9.63 15.03
C VAL A 216 0.86 9.45 16.43
N SER A 217 0.22 8.62 17.25
CA SER A 217 0.71 8.28 18.60
C SER A 217 1.93 7.36 18.60
N SER A 218 2.32 6.81 17.44
CA SER A 218 3.49 5.94 17.29
C SER A 218 4.76 6.73 16.94
N ASP A 219 5.94 6.14 17.15
CA ASP A 219 7.20 6.73 16.70
C ASP A 219 7.37 6.55 15.18
N LEU A 220 7.06 7.60 14.42
CA LEU A 220 7.09 7.59 12.96
C LEU A 220 8.44 8.07 12.41
N LYS A 221 8.90 7.44 11.33
CA LYS A 221 9.97 8.02 10.50
C LYS A 221 9.51 9.39 9.94
N PRO A 222 10.42 10.36 9.73
CA PRO A 222 10.08 11.72 9.28
C PRO A 222 9.17 11.77 8.04
N GLU A 223 9.44 10.93 7.05
CA GLU A 223 8.70 10.85 5.80
C GLU A 223 7.23 10.43 6.01
N LEU A 224 6.99 9.44 6.87
CA LEU A 224 5.65 8.96 7.18
C LEU A 224 4.89 10.00 8.02
N ARG A 225 5.56 10.63 8.98
CA ARG A 225 5.00 11.75 9.77
C ARG A 225 4.56 12.90 8.87
N SER A 226 5.37 13.24 7.86
CA SER A 226 5.06 14.31 6.91
C SER A 226 3.80 14.04 6.10
N VAL A 227 3.64 12.84 5.52
CA VAL A 227 2.43 12.51 4.75
C VAL A 227 1.17 12.42 5.62
N VAL A 228 1.28 11.85 6.82
CA VAL A 228 0.17 11.80 7.78
C VAL A 228 -0.28 13.21 8.16
N ARG A 229 0.66 14.11 8.45
CA ARG A 229 0.36 15.53 8.71
C ARG A 229 -0.39 16.19 7.55
N ARG A 230 0.04 15.95 6.31
CA ARG A 230 -0.65 16.50 5.11
C ARG A 230 -2.08 15.98 5.00
N ILE A 231 -2.32 14.71 5.28
CA ILE A 231 -3.68 14.14 5.35
C ILE A 231 -4.51 14.88 6.40
N PHE A 232 -4.02 15.07 7.62
CA PHE A 232 -4.76 15.80 8.66
C PHE A 232 -5.05 17.26 8.29
N LEU A 233 -4.11 17.95 7.64
CA LEU A 233 -4.36 19.29 7.13
C LEU A 233 -5.43 19.32 6.03
N ARG A 234 -5.43 18.32 5.15
CA ARG A 234 -6.43 18.19 4.07
C ARG A 234 -7.82 17.84 4.59
N ILE A 235 -7.93 17.13 5.71
CA ILE A 235 -9.22 16.83 6.36
C ILE A 235 -10.00 18.12 6.68
N GLY A 236 -9.32 19.16 7.15
CA GLY A 236 -9.91 20.46 7.48
C GLY A 236 -10.86 21.03 6.41
N PRO A 237 -10.34 21.43 5.24
CA PRO A 237 -11.14 21.98 4.15
C PRO A 237 -12.09 20.95 3.53
N VAL A 238 -11.68 19.68 3.37
CA VAL A 238 -12.53 18.66 2.72
C VAL A 238 -13.79 18.34 3.54
N PHE A 239 -13.69 18.36 4.87
CA PHE A 239 -14.82 18.12 5.76
C PHE A 239 -15.46 19.42 6.30
N GLY A 240 -14.96 20.59 5.91
CA GLY A 240 -15.48 21.88 6.37
C GLY A 240 -15.26 22.13 7.87
N ILE A 241 -14.22 21.56 8.47
CA ILE A 241 -13.92 21.70 9.91
C ILE A 241 -13.41 23.10 10.24
N TYR A 242 -12.64 23.71 9.32
CA TYR A 242 -12.27 25.11 9.40
C TYR A 242 -12.23 25.71 8.00
N TYR A 243 -12.65 26.97 7.88
CA TYR A 243 -12.43 27.74 6.66
C TYR A 243 -10.95 28.11 6.59
N SER A 244 -10.22 27.59 5.60
CA SER A 244 -8.99 28.24 5.16
C SER A 244 -9.39 29.54 4.48
N GLY A 245 -9.48 30.62 5.25
CA GLY A 245 -9.80 31.95 4.75
C GLY A 245 -8.73 32.42 3.76
N ASN A 246 -8.92 32.11 2.48
CA ASN A 246 -8.34 32.92 1.42
C ASN A 246 -9.33 34.05 1.12
N GLY A 247 -9.19 35.16 1.86
CA GLY A 247 -9.23 36.50 1.27
C GLY A 247 -10.45 36.99 0.49
N GLU A 248 -11.68 36.56 0.77
CA GLU A 248 -12.86 37.38 0.43
C GLU A 248 -13.70 37.61 1.68
N SER A 249 -13.54 38.80 2.25
CA SER A 249 -14.43 39.36 3.24
C SER A 249 -15.81 39.58 2.63
N TYR A 250 -16.65 38.54 2.65
CA TYR A 250 -18.10 38.74 2.71
C TYR A 250 -18.41 39.29 4.10
N LEU A 251 -18.30 40.61 4.24
CA LEU A 251 -18.96 41.34 5.30
C LEU A 251 -20.45 40.96 5.24
N PRO A 252 -21.05 40.44 6.32
CA PRO A 252 -22.49 40.31 6.38
C PRO A 252 -23.05 41.72 6.26
N ASN A 253 -23.90 41.92 5.27
CA ASN A 253 -24.60 43.17 5.01
C ASN A 253 -25.28 43.62 6.31
N SER A 254 -24.67 44.58 7.01
CA SER A 254 -25.22 45.16 8.23
C SER A 254 -26.39 46.04 7.82
N SER A 255 -27.54 45.41 7.59
CA SER A 255 -28.82 46.07 7.69
C SER A 255 -29.05 46.32 9.17
N SER A 256 -28.58 47.47 9.65
CA SER A 256 -28.93 47.97 10.98
C SER A 256 -30.45 48.04 11.10
N PRO A 257 -31.05 47.52 12.17
CA PRO A 257 -32.39 47.93 12.55
C PRO A 257 -32.30 49.39 13.00
N ASN A 258 -33.13 50.25 12.41
CA ASN A 258 -33.42 51.57 12.97
C ASN A 258 -33.84 51.41 14.43
N TRP A 259 -33.06 51.91 15.38
CA TRP A 259 -33.45 52.63 16.61
C TRP A 259 -32.21 53.32 17.20
#